data_AF-A0A8G2FVG2-F1
#
_entry.id   AF-A0A8G2FVG2-F1
#
_cell.length_a   1.000
_cell.length_b   1.000
_cell.length_c   1.000
_cell.angle_alpha   90.00
_cell.angle_beta   90.00
_cell.angle_gamma   90.00
#
_symmetry.space_group_name_H-M   'P 1'
#
loop_
_entity.id
_entity.type
_entity.pdbx_description
1 polymer ?
#
loop_
_entity_poly.entity_id
_entity_poly.type
_entity_poly.pdbx_seq_one_letter_code
_entity_poly.pdbx_strand_id
1 'polypeptide(L)'
;MAPLYNMKWNIITNFVSDFNSSGRSYYKKRNFKHSTSNKRYFPCIHDDENNVFYSTMILNINDHYSLHRIEKRNNAFYIYIADKRLRELYIGKNRNGLLKVKLFATGSMPFLYAASVHMEDKIKYLMRSGVTFIKGTWLPWDSDVIIDALLTPEFKNFDETFIFGSGKKFGSIKYQKIRIKRIKFSEMKCHMIVQGGSDHYKLFKYALSVNREEALKYGKF
;
A
#
# COMPACT_ATOMS: atom_id res chain seq x y z
N MET A 1 13.78 -28.99 6.70
CA MET A 1 13.72 -27.51 6.68
C MET A 1 14.33 -27.05 5.36
N ALA A 2 13.57 -26.42 4.46
CA ALA A 2 14.12 -25.95 3.18
C ALA A 2 14.84 -24.59 3.38
N PRO A 3 16.00 -24.38 2.74
CA PRO A 3 16.81 -23.18 2.94
C PRO A 3 16.09 -21.92 2.41
N LEU A 4 16.28 -20.81 3.12
CA LEU A 4 15.85 -19.47 2.73
C LEU A 4 16.61 -19.04 1.46
N TYR A 5 16.07 -19.36 0.30
CA TYR A 5 16.64 -18.93 -0.98
C TYR A 5 16.68 -17.39 -1.05
N ASN A 6 17.83 -16.87 -1.50
CA ASN A 6 17.96 -15.57 -2.15
C ASN A 6 16.90 -15.45 -3.27
N MET A 7 15.72 -14.90 -2.96
CA MET A 7 14.64 -14.74 -3.93
C MET A 7 14.96 -13.54 -4.84
N LYS A 8 15.38 -13.81 -6.07
CA LYS A 8 15.42 -12.80 -7.14
C LYS A 8 13.98 -12.54 -7.61
N TRP A 9 13.34 -11.53 -7.03
CA TRP A 9 12.06 -11.02 -7.52
C TRP A 9 12.29 -10.11 -8.71
N ASN A 10 11.67 -10.46 -9.84
CA ASN A 10 11.57 -9.54 -10.96
C ASN A 10 10.60 -8.42 -10.59
N ILE A 11 11.01 -7.20 -10.89
CA ILE A 11 10.21 -6.01 -10.68
C ILE A 11 9.47 -5.73 -11.98
N ILE A 12 8.18 -5.42 -11.91
CA ILE A 12 7.50 -4.83 -13.06
C ILE A 12 7.51 -3.32 -12.85
N THR A 13 8.29 -2.60 -13.66
CA THR A 13 8.47 -1.13 -13.59
C THR A 13 7.53 -0.34 -14.51
N ASN A 14 6.60 -0.98 -15.22
CA ASN A 14 5.78 -0.27 -16.22
C ASN A 14 4.51 0.33 -15.61
N PHE A 15 4.66 1.31 -14.72
CA PHE A 15 3.61 2.26 -14.37
C PHE A 15 4.26 3.60 -14.06
N VAL A 16 4.53 4.38 -15.10
CA VAL A 16 4.96 5.77 -14.93
C VAL A 16 3.79 6.63 -15.37
N SER A 17 3.25 7.42 -14.44
CA SER A 17 2.58 8.66 -14.79
C SER A 17 3.68 9.62 -15.26
N ASP A 18 3.97 9.65 -16.56
CA ASP A 18 4.81 10.72 -17.10
C ASP A 18 4.01 12.03 -16.99
N PHE A 19 4.48 12.94 -16.12
CA PHE A 19 4.02 14.33 -16.12
C PHE A 19 4.71 15.05 -17.27
N ASN A 20 3.98 15.36 -18.34
CA ASN A 20 4.35 16.48 -19.20
C ASN A 20 3.84 17.78 -18.56
N SER A 21 4.59 18.87 -18.80
CA SER A 21 4.34 20.26 -18.37
C SER A 21 2.96 20.84 -18.76
N SER A 22 2.11 20.07 -19.43
CA SER A 22 0.77 20.44 -19.88
C SER A 22 -0.39 19.82 -19.06
N GLY A 23 -0.11 19.20 -17.90
CA GLY A 23 -1.15 18.77 -16.95
C GLY A 23 -2.07 17.63 -17.42
N ARG A 24 -1.69 16.85 -18.44
CA ARG A 24 -2.45 15.67 -18.90
C ARG A 24 -1.74 14.38 -18.51
N SER A 25 -2.35 13.59 -17.62
CA SER A 25 -1.89 12.22 -17.31
C SER A 25 -2.02 11.33 -18.55
N TYR A 26 -0.89 10.90 -19.11
CA TYR A 26 -0.86 9.86 -20.12
C TYR A 26 -0.72 8.48 -19.46
N TYR A 27 -1.80 7.72 -19.35
CA TYR A 27 -1.72 6.29 -19.06
C TYR A 27 -1.24 5.55 -20.32
N LYS A 28 0.06 5.28 -20.43
CA LYS A 28 0.58 4.48 -21.54
C LYS A 28 0.16 3.02 -21.33
N LYS A 29 -0.89 2.58 -22.02
CA LYS A 29 -1.32 1.17 -22.10
C LYS A 29 -0.15 0.31 -22.59
N ARG A 30 0.51 -0.42 -21.70
CA ARG A 30 1.38 -1.54 -22.08
C ARG A 30 0.73 -2.83 -21.61
N ASN A 31 0.50 -3.74 -22.55
CA ASN A 31 0.03 -5.09 -22.26
C ASN A 31 1.09 -5.83 -21.43
N PHE A 32 0.76 -6.18 -20.19
CA PHE A 32 1.56 -7.04 -19.34
C PHE A 32 1.58 -8.46 -19.92
N LYS A 33 2.66 -8.85 -20.57
CA LYS A 33 2.87 -10.28 -20.86
C LYS A 33 3.10 -10.99 -19.52
N HIS A 34 2.08 -11.68 -19.02
CA HIS A 34 2.27 -12.72 -18.02
C HIS A 34 3.22 -13.74 -18.64
N SER A 35 4.50 -13.74 -18.26
CA SER A 35 5.32 -14.89 -18.56
C SER A 35 4.77 -16.03 -17.71
N THR A 36 4.09 -16.98 -18.36
CA THR A 36 3.70 -18.27 -17.80
C THR A 36 4.89 -19.13 -17.37
N SER A 37 6.14 -18.67 -17.59
CA SER A 37 7.32 -19.19 -16.89
C SER A 37 7.26 -18.79 -15.42
N ASN A 38 7.50 -19.72 -14.49
CA ASN A 38 7.66 -19.68 -13.01
C ASN A 38 8.30 -18.43 -12.30
N LYS A 39 8.29 -17.25 -12.91
CA LYS A 39 8.85 -15.98 -12.40
C LYS A 39 7.77 -15.25 -11.61
N ARG A 40 8.05 -14.99 -10.33
CA ARG A 40 7.17 -14.23 -9.44
C ARG A 40 7.49 -12.74 -9.57
N TYR A 41 6.48 -11.92 -9.81
CA TYR A 41 6.63 -10.48 -10.01
C TYR A 41 5.95 -9.70 -8.87
N PHE A 42 6.62 -8.66 -8.38
CA PHE A 42 6.02 -7.69 -7.47
C PHE A 42 5.66 -6.42 -8.26
N PRO A 43 4.40 -5.93 -8.19
CA PRO A 43 4.02 -4.69 -8.86
C PRO A 43 4.60 -3.52 -8.09
N CYS A 44 5.37 -2.66 -8.75
CA CYS A 44 5.89 -1.47 -8.10
C CYS A 44 6.19 -0.34 -9.09
N ILE A 45 6.35 0.84 -8.51
CA ILE A 45 6.85 2.05 -9.15
C ILE A 45 8.20 2.39 -8.55
N HIS A 46 9.03 3.08 -9.34
CA HIS A 46 10.32 3.57 -8.86
C HIS A 46 10.13 4.97 -8.29
N ASP A 47 10.62 5.15 -7.06
CA ASP A 47 10.76 6.44 -6.40
C ASP A 47 12.19 6.93 -6.65
N ASP A 48 12.33 7.90 -7.55
CA ASP A 48 13.64 8.47 -7.91
C ASP A 48 14.31 9.15 -6.71
N GLU A 49 13.53 9.84 -5.88
CA GLU A 49 14.03 10.64 -4.75
C GLU A 49 14.68 9.74 -3.69
N ASN A 50 14.04 8.62 -3.38
CA ASN A 50 14.52 7.65 -2.37
C ASN A 50 15.28 6.47 -2.99
N ASN A 51 15.44 6.47 -4.31
CA ASN A 51 16.02 5.38 -5.11
C ASN A 51 15.52 3.99 -4.69
N VAL A 52 14.20 3.82 -4.62
CA VAL A 52 13.58 2.58 -4.14
C VAL A 52 12.39 2.20 -4.99
N PHE A 53 12.12 0.90 -5.10
CA PHE A 53 10.90 0.41 -5.72
C PHE A 53 9.84 0.17 -4.66
N TYR A 54 8.64 0.71 -4.87
CA TYR A 54 7.56 0.59 -3.90
C TYR A 54 6.20 0.33 -4.52
N SER A 55 5.28 -0.19 -3.71
CA SER A 55 3.87 -0.30 -4.01
C SER A 55 3.02 0.32 -2.93
N THR A 56 2.00 1.07 -3.34
CA THR A 56 0.94 1.51 -2.45
C THR A 56 -0.15 0.45 -2.43
N MET A 57 -0.49 -0.09 -1.26
CA MET A 57 -1.48 -1.15 -1.09
C MET A 57 -2.30 -0.93 0.17
N ILE A 58 -3.54 -1.42 0.16
CA ILE A 58 -4.37 -1.51 1.36
C ILE A 58 -3.95 -2.76 2.13
N LEU A 59 -3.59 -2.58 3.40
CA LEU A 59 -3.40 -3.63 4.38
C LEU A 59 -4.74 -3.97 5.02
N ASN A 60 -5.10 -5.25 5.00
CA ASN A 60 -6.18 -5.82 5.79
C ASN A 60 -5.60 -6.71 6.90
N ILE A 61 -5.90 -6.32 8.15
CA ILE A 61 -5.64 -7.10 9.36
C ILE A 61 -6.92 -7.17 10.16
N ASN A 62 -7.51 -8.36 10.31
CA ASN A 62 -8.74 -8.57 11.10
C ASN A 62 -9.80 -7.50 10.79
N ASP A 63 -10.05 -7.26 9.50
CA ASP A 63 -11.07 -6.35 8.98
C ASP A 63 -10.78 -4.85 9.19
N HIS A 64 -9.59 -4.52 9.68
CA HIS A 64 -9.04 -3.18 9.60
C HIS A 64 -8.30 -2.95 8.30
N TYR A 65 -8.72 -1.91 7.58
CA TYR A 65 -8.09 -1.44 6.36
C TYR A 65 -7.23 -0.23 6.61
N SER A 66 -6.07 -0.17 6.00
CA SER A 66 -5.22 1.02 6.05
C SER A 66 -4.33 1.07 4.81
N LEU A 67 -4.09 2.27 4.29
CA LEU A 67 -3.29 2.45 3.08
C LEU A 67 -1.81 2.58 3.45
N HIS A 68 -0.95 1.79 2.79
CA HIS A 68 0.47 1.73 3.10
C HIS A 68 1.37 1.68 1.88
N ARG A 69 2.57 2.21 2.06
CA ARG A 69 3.72 2.05 1.17
C ARG A 69 4.50 0.79 1.57
N ILE A 70 4.72 -0.08 0.59
CA ILE A 70 5.53 -1.29 0.71
C ILE A 70 6.74 -1.14 -0.20
N GLU A 71 7.94 -1.29 0.33
CA GLU A 71 9.18 -1.09 -0.40
C GLU A 71 9.98 -2.36 -0.54
N LYS A 72 10.67 -2.50 -1.67
CA LYS A 72 11.67 -3.54 -1.87
C LYS A 72 13.06 -2.93 -1.69
N ARG A 73 13.75 -3.30 -0.61
CA ARG A 73 15.13 -2.87 -0.31
C ARG A 73 16.02 -4.07 -0.01
N ASN A 74 17.21 -4.14 -0.60
CA ASN A 74 18.23 -5.18 -0.32
C ASN A 74 17.65 -6.61 -0.24
N ASN A 75 16.84 -6.99 -1.24
CA ASN A 75 16.14 -8.29 -1.35
C ASN A 75 15.08 -8.60 -0.28
N ALA A 76 14.69 -7.64 0.54
CA ALA A 76 13.59 -7.77 1.49
C ALA A 76 12.47 -6.77 1.19
N PHE A 77 11.27 -7.08 1.68
CA PHE A 77 10.12 -6.19 1.61
C PHE A 77 9.89 -5.55 2.97
N TYR A 78 9.52 -4.29 2.96
CA TYR A 78 9.32 -3.46 4.14
C TYR A 78 8.01 -2.68 3.99
N ILE A 79 7.26 -2.53 5.06
CA ILE A 79 6.02 -1.74 5.09
C ILE A 79 6.14 -0.65 6.15
N TYR A 80 5.74 0.57 5.81
CA TYR A 80 5.61 1.64 6.77
C TYR A 80 4.18 1.68 7.32
N ILE A 81 4.02 1.44 8.62
CA ILE A 81 2.72 1.43 9.31
C ILE A 81 2.65 2.64 10.24
N ALA A 82 2.08 3.73 9.72
CA ALA A 82 1.87 4.97 10.48
C ALA A 82 0.79 4.81 11.57
N ASP A 83 -0.25 4.02 11.29
CA ASP A 83 -1.40 3.82 12.17
C ASP A 83 -0.96 3.27 13.54
N LYS A 84 -1.10 4.11 14.56
CA LYS A 84 -0.74 3.79 15.95
C LYS A 84 -1.64 2.68 16.52
N ARG A 85 -2.93 2.69 16.19
CA ARG A 85 -3.90 1.70 16.66
C ARG A 85 -3.59 0.33 16.08
N LEU A 86 -3.22 0.23 14.80
CA LEU A 86 -2.75 -1.02 14.21
C LEU A 86 -1.46 -1.52 14.86
N ARG A 87 -0.51 -0.62 15.12
CA ARG A 87 0.72 -0.95 15.82
C ARG A 87 0.48 -1.47 17.24
N GLU A 88 -0.43 -0.88 17.99
CA GLU A 88 -0.70 -1.26 19.38
C GLU A 88 -1.59 -2.50 19.49
N LEU A 89 -2.68 -2.56 18.73
CA LEU A 89 -3.69 -3.62 18.87
C LEU A 89 -3.26 -4.95 18.24
N TYR A 90 -2.57 -4.92 17.10
CA TYR A 90 -2.32 -6.14 16.32
C TYR A 90 -0.84 -6.50 16.24
N ILE A 91 0.04 -5.52 16.10
CA ILE A 91 1.48 -5.78 15.97
C ILE A 91 2.13 -5.89 17.36
N GLY A 92 1.80 -4.99 18.28
CA GLY A 92 2.36 -4.91 19.62
C GLY A 92 1.96 -6.06 20.54
N LYS A 93 0.83 -6.72 20.26
CA LYS A 93 0.40 -7.95 20.93
C LYS A 93 1.04 -9.21 20.35
N ASN A 94 1.62 -9.13 19.16
CA ASN A 94 2.23 -10.27 18.45
C ASN A 94 3.77 -10.18 18.46
N ARG A 95 4.35 -9.91 19.62
CA ARG A 95 5.78 -9.54 19.77
C ARG A 95 6.77 -10.58 19.26
N ASN A 96 6.37 -11.86 19.26
CA ASN A 96 7.24 -12.98 18.89
C ASN A 96 6.73 -13.76 17.66
N GLY A 97 5.60 -13.35 17.08
CA GLY A 97 4.90 -14.13 16.06
C GLY A 97 4.91 -13.48 14.68
N LEU A 98 4.73 -14.32 13.67
CA LEU A 98 4.47 -13.88 12.31
C LEU A 98 2.98 -13.58 12.19
N LEU A 99 2.61 -12.32 11.97
CA LEU A 99 1.20 -11.95 11.79
C LEU A 99 0.80 -12.14 10.33
N LYS A 100 -0.20 -13.00 10.09
CA LYS A 100 -0.79 -13.18 8.75
C LYS A 100 -1.57 -11.94 8.38
N VAL A 101 -1.29 -11.39 7.19
CA VAL A 101 -1.97 -10.20 6.67
C VAL A 101 -2.29 -10.39 5.20
N LYS A 102 -3.27 -9.63 4.73
CA LYS A 102 -3.55 -9.49 3.29
C LYS A 102 -3.23 -8.07 2.87
N LEU A 103 -2.54 -7.93 1.75
CA LEU A 103 -2.35 -6.64 1.08
C LEU A 103 -3.07 -6.72 -0.25
N PHE A 104 -3.71 -5.64 -0.67
CA PHE A 104 -4.36 -5.61 -1.97
C PHE A 104 -4.33 -4.22 -2.60
N ALA A 105 -4.40 -4.22 -3.93
CA ALA A 105 -4.61 -3.02 -4.75
C ALA A 105 -6.00 -3.13 -5.41
N THR A 106 -6.71 -2.02 -5.50
CA THR A 106 -8.04 -1.94 -6.12
C THR A 106 -8.28 -0.53 -6.65
N GLY A 107 -9.04 -0.43 -7.74
CA GLY A 107 -9.59 0.83 -8.24
C GLY A 107 -10.84 1.31 -7.48
N SER A 108 -11.37 0.53 -6.53
CA SER A 108 -12.58 0.86 -5.79
C SER A 108 -12.36 2.05 -4.84
N MET A 109 -12.89 3.22 -5.22
CA MET A 109 -12.79 4.45 -4.43
C MET A 109 -13.31 4.32 -2.98
N PRO A 110 -14.44 3.63 -2.68
CA PRO A 110 -14.85 3.42 -1.29
C PRO A 110 -13.79 2.72 -0.42
N PHE A 111 -13.05 1.76 -0.98
CA PHE A 111 -11.97 1.09 -0.26
C PHE A 111 -10.78 2.02 -0.04
N LEU A 112 -10.40 2.81 -1.04
CA LEU A 112 -9.34 3.80 -0.92
C LEU A 112 -9.67 4.87 0.13
N TYR A 113 -10.91 5.36 0.16
CA TYR A 113 -11.38 6.31 1.17
C TYR A 113 -11.40 5.69 2.56
N ALA A 114 -12.01 4.51 2.73
CA ALA A 114 -12.05 3.81 4.01
C ALA A 114 -10.64 3.51 4.55
N ALA A 115 -9.70 3.13 3.68
CA ALA A 115 -8.31 2.86 4.05
C ALA A 115 -7.51 4.12 4.40
N SER A 116 -7.94 5.30 3.95
CA SER A 116 -7.24 6.59 4.17
C SER A 116 -7.66 7.30 5.45
N VAL A 117 -8.71 6.85 6.14
CA VAL A 117 -9.25 7.52 7.34
C VAL A 117 -9.31 6.58 8.54
N HIS A 118 -9.30 7.15 9.74
CA HIS A 118 -9.61 6.43 10.96
C HIS A 118 -11.12 6.45 11.18
N MET A 119 -11.78 5.29 11.07
CA MET A 119 -13.21 5.15 11.33
C MET A 119 -13.48 3.78 11.97
N GLU A 120 -14.44 3.73 12.90
CA GLU A 120 -14.70 2.53 13.70
C GLU A 120 -15.37 1.40 12.92
N ASP A 121 -16.20 1.73 11.90
CA ASP A 121 -17.01 0.74 11.18
C ASP A 121 -16.78 0.80 9.65
N LYS A 122 -15.54 0.51 9.24
CA LYS A 122 -15.14 0.49 7.82
C LYS A 122 -15.97 -0.48 7.00
N ILE A 123 -16.29 -1.66 7.56
CA ILE A 123 -17.07 -2.69 6.87
C ILE A 123 -18.48 -2.20 6.57
N LYS A 124 -19.17 -1.62 7.56
CA LYS A 124 -20.52 -1.07 7.34
C LYS A 124 -20.53 0.08 6.35
N TYR A 125 -19.51 0.94 6.37
CA TYR A 125 -19.34 1.98 5.36
C TYR A 125 -19.22 1.38 3.94
N LEU A 126 -18.39 0.34 3.79
CA LEU A 126 -18.18 -0.34 2.51
C LEU A 126 -19.47 -1.01 2.02
N MET A 127 -20.19 -1.72 2.89
CA MET A 127 -21.48 -2.33 2.56
C MET A 127 -22.51 -1.29 2.09
N ARG A 128 -22.61 -0.15 2.79
CA ARG A 128 -23.50 0.96 2.40
C ARG A 128 -23.10 1.62 1.08
N SER A 129 -21.83 1.55 0.73
CA SER A 129 -21.30 2.07 -0.54
C SER A 129 -21.55 1.13 -1.72
N GLY A 130 -22.18 -0.02 -1.51
CA GLY A 130 -22.54 -0.97 -2.57
C GLY A 130 -21.37 -1.77 -3.13
N VAL A 131 -20.23 -1.84 -2.43
CA VAL A 131 -19.09 -2.61 -2.92
C VAL A 131 -19.39 -4.11 -2.89
N THR A 132 -18.90 -4.84 -3.88
CA THR A 132 -18.98 -6.30 -3.92
C THR A 132 -17.72 -6.91 -3.32
N PHE A 133 -17.90 -7.91 -2.47
CA PHE A 133 -16.79 -8.61 -1.81
C PHE A 133 -16.54 -9.99 -2.44
N ILE A 134 -15.30 -10.45 -2.41
CA ILE A 134 -14.97 -11.85 -2.72
C ILE A 134 -15.60 -12.74 -1.64
N LYS A 135 -16.40 -13.72 -2.06
CA LYS A 135 -17.11 -14.65 -1.16
C LYS A 135 -16.19 -15.23 -0.08
N GLY A 136 -16.62 -15.13 1.18
CA GLY A 136 -15.89 -15.64 2.34
C GLY A 136 -14.69 -14.78 2.76
N THR A 137 -14.58 -13.55 2.23
CA THR A 137 -13.52 -12.60 2.60
C THR A 137 -14.08 -11.18 2.64
N TRP A 138 -13.35 -10.28 3.31
CA TRP A 138 -13.61 -8.85 3.25
C TRP A 138 -12.66 -8.14 2.29
N LEU A 139 -12.49 -8.69 1.09
CA LEU A 139 -11.71 -8.08 0.02
C LEU A 139 -12.62 -7.65 -1.13
N PRO A 140 -12.29 -6.56 -1.86
CA PRO A 140 -13.02 -6.17 -3.05
C PRO A 140 -12.98 -7.29 -4.10
N TRP A 141 -14.12 -7.56 -4.72
CA TRP A 141 -14.22 -8.48 -5.86
C TRP A 141 -13.31 -8.06 -7.03
N ASP A 142 -13.15 -6.76 -7.24
CA ASP A 142 -12.37 -6.11 -8.30
C ASP A 142 -10.93 -5.80 -7.86
N SER A 143 -10.38 -6.53 -6.89
CA SER A 143 -8.98 -6.36 -6.48
C SER A 143 -8.04 -6.72 -7.63
N ASP A 144 -7.23 -5.77 -8.10
CA ASP A 144 -6.22 -5.98 -9.16
C ASP A 144 -5.17 -7.01 -8.73
N VAL A 145 -4.73 -6.88 -7.47
CA VAL A 145 -3.64 -7.63 -6.87
C VAL A 145 -4.04 -7.99 -5.45
N ILE A 146 -3.84 -9.25 -5.07
CA ILE A 146 -3.97 -9.72 -3.70
C ILE A 146 -2.68 -10.43 -3.30
N ILE A 147 -2.10 -9.99 -2.20
CA ILE A 147 -0.87 -10.53 -1.63
C ILE A 147 -1.17 -11.12 -0.26
N ASP A 148 -0.88 -12.41 -0.10
CA ASP A 148 -0.79 -13.03 1.20
C ASP A 148 0.64 -12.82 1.75
N ALA A 149 0.75 -12.19 2.92
CA ALA A 149 2.02 -11.84 3.53
C ALA A 149 2.04 -12.15 5.03
N LEU A 150 3.25 -12.14 5.59
CA LEU A 150 3.49 -12.19 7.03
C LEU A 150 4.22 -10.92 7.46
N LEU A 151 3.68 -10.18 8.43
CA LEU A 151 4.46 -9.17 9.15
C LEU A 151 5.39 -9.89 10.12
N THR A 152 6.65 -9.47 10.15
CA THR A 152 7.68 -10.01 11.05
C THR A 152 7.92 -9.06 12.22
N PRO A 153 8.46 -9.52 13.36
CA PRO A 153 8.84 -8.62 14.45
C PRO A 153 10.08 -7.77 14.13
N GLU A 154 10.74 -8.01 12.99
CA GLU A 154 11.94 -7.29 12.56
C GLU A 154 11.57 -5.89 12.04
N PHE A 155 12.23 -4.85 12.56
CA PHE A 155 12.12 -3.47 12.08
C PHE A 155 13.47 -2.97 11.56
N LYS A 156 13.41 -2.03 10.61
CA LYS A 156 14.58 -1.32 10.09
C LYS A 156 14.25 0.14 9.87
N ASN A 157 15.18 1.02 10.21
CA ASN A 157 15.05 2.44 9.90
C ASN A 157 15.66 2.71 8.53
N PHE A 158 15.01 3.59 7.78
CA PHE A 158 15.51 4.12 6.52
C PHE A 158 15.39 5.63 6.55
N ASP A 159 16.45 6.31 6.15
CA ASP A 159 16.42 7.75 5.96
C ASP A 159 15.84 8.04 4.58
N GLU A 160 14.78 8.82 4.54
CA GLU A 160 14.02 9.07 3.32
C GLU A 160 13.37 10.45 3.30
N THR A 161 13.16 10.94 2.08
CA THR A 161 12.33 12.10 1.79
C THR A 161 10.89 11.63 1.55
N PHE A 162 9.96 12.04 2.41
CA PHE A 162 8.55 11.70 2.31
C PHE A 162 7.68 12.95 2.15
N ILE A 163 6.51 12.78 1.53
CA ILE A 163 5.54 13.85 1.35
C ILE A 163 4.48 13.76 2.44
N PHE A 164 4.28 14.87 3.16
CA PHE A 164 3.23 15.02 4.16
C PHE A 164 2.45 16.29 3.89
N GLY A 165 1.18 16.15 3.48
CA GLY A 165 0.43 17.28 2.90
C GLY A 165 1.14 17.81 1.66
N SER A 166 1.25 19.13 1.51
CA SER A 166 1.94 19.80 0.39
C SER A 166 3.47 19.80 0.49
N GLY A 167 4.05 19.49 1.67
CA GLY A 167 5.48 19.63 1.92
C GLY A 167 6.26 18.33 1.78
N LYS A 168 7.50 18.43 1.30
CA LYS A 168 8.53 17.38 1.45
C LYS A 168 9.16 17.48 2.83
N LYS A 169 9.40 16.34 3.47
CA LYS A 169 10.11 16.21 4.75
C LYS A 169 11.18 15.14 4.62
N PHE A 170 12.29 15.33 5.30
CA PHE A 170 13.34 14.32 5.44
C PHE A 170 13.29 13.75 6.86
N GLY A 171 13.47 12.44 7.00
CA GLY A 171 13.57 11.82 8.31
C GLY A 171 13.88 10.34 8.28
N SER A 172 14.26 9.82 9.47
CA SER A 172 14.48 8.40 9.67
C SER A 172 13.16 7.70 10.00
N ILE A 173 12.67 6.89 9.07
CA ILE A 173 11.37 6.24 9.15
C ILE A 173 11.54 4.76 9.51
N LYS A 174 10.81 4.32 10.54
CA LYS A 174 10.82 2.93 11.02
C LYS A 174 9.86 2.06 10.20
N TYR A 175 10.42 1.17 9.39
CA TYR A 175 9.67 0.19 8.61
C TYR A 175 9.66 -1.18 9.29
N GLN A 176 8.57 -1.92 9.11
CA GLN A 176 8.45 -3.31 9.52
C GLN A 176 8.77 -4.23 8.33
N LYS A 177 9.57 -5.27 8.55
CA LYS A 177 9.86 -6.24 7.49
C LYS A 177 8.68 -7.16 7.27
N ILE A 178 8.38 -7.46 6.01
CA ILE A 178 7.29 -8.32 5.59
C ILE A 178 7.82 -9.48 4.73
N ARG A 179 7.20 -10.65 4.87
CA ARG A 179 7.49 -11.83 4.05
C ARG A 179 6.31 -12.11 3.12
N ILE A 180 6.51 -11.87 1.84
CA ILE A 180 5.52 -12.18 0.80
C ILE A 180 5.45 -13.69 0.59
N LYS A 181 4.24 -14.27 0.68
CA LYS A 181 4.02 -15.72 0.50
C LYS A 181 3.44 -16.03 -0.87
N ARG A 182 2.41 -15.29 -1.26
CA ARG A 182 1.70 -15.48 -2.53
C ARG A 182 1.22 -14.15 -3.06
N ILE A 183 1.28 -13.97 -4.37
CA ILE A 183 0.68 -12.84 -5.08
C ILE A 183 -0.30 -13.44 -6.09
N LYS A 184 -1.52 -12.91 -6.13
CA LYS A 184 -2.54 -13.21 -7.13
C LYS A 184 -2.83 -11.93 -7.90
N PHE A 185 -2.98 -12.06 -9.20
CA PHE A 185 -3.40 -10.98 -10.11
C PHE A 185 -4.75 -11.37 -10.70
N SER A 186 -5.71 -10.45 -10.67
CA SER A 186 -6.99 -10.60 -11.38
C SER A 186 -6.91 -10.01 -12.78
N GLU A 187 -6.18 -8.89 -12.93
CA GLU A 187 -6.01 -8.17 -14.18
C GLU A 187 -4.53 -7.95 -14.53
N MET A 188 -4.32 -7.56 -15.79
CA MET A 188 -3.04 -7.09 -16.32
C MET A 188 -2.68 -5.66 -15.86
N LYS A 189 -3.41 -5.10 -14.88
CA LYS A 189 -3.24 -3.74 -14.37
C LYS A 189 -3.12 -3.78 -12.85
N CYS A 190 -2.53 -2.75 -12.27
CA CYS A 190 -2.43 -2.59 -10.82
C CYS A 190 -2.63 -1.11 -10.51
N HIS A 191 -3.73 -0.76 -9.83
CA HIS A 191 -3.93 0.61 -9.38
C HIS A 191 -2.97 0.92 -8.24
N MET A 192 -2.18 1.98 -8.43
CA MET A 192 -1.15 2.40 -7.48
C MET A 192 -1.22 3.91 -7.28
N ILE A 193 -0.99 4.35 -6.05
CA ILE A 193 -0.97 5.76 -5.69
C ILE A 193 0.49 6.22 -5.62
N VAL A 194 0.84 7.18 -6.47
CA VAL A 194 2.15 7.82 -6.48
C VAL A 194 2.23 8.81 -5.33
N GLN A 195 3.33 8.79 -4.57
CA GLN A 195 3.56 9.73 -3.48
C GLN A 195 3.70 11.14 -4.05
N GLY A 196 2.91 12.07 -3.52
CA GLY A 196 2.83 13.43 -4.09
C GLY A 196 2.06 13.52 -5.42
N GLY A 197 1.44 12.44 -5.86
CA GLY A 197 0.54 12.47 -7.01
C GLY A 197 -0.83 13.06 -6.68
N SER A 198 -1.65 13.30 -7.70
CA SER A 198 -3.00 13.86 -7.55
C SER A 198 -3.88 13.05 -6.61
N ASP A 199 -3.84 11.73 -6.70
CA ASP A 199 -4.70 10.86 -5.90
C ASP A 199 -4.24 10.79 -4.44
N HIS A 200 -2.94 10.87 -4.20
CA HIS A 200 -2.40 11.05 -2.85
C HIS A 200 -2.95 12.34 -2.21
N TYR A 201 -2.91 13.46 -2.93
CA TYR A 201 -3.45 14.72 -2.44
C TYR A 201 -4.96 14.70 -2.23
N LYS A 202 -5.73 14.06 -3.12
CA LYS A 202 -7.18 13.92 -2.96
C LYS A 202 -7.53 13.12 -1.70
N LEU A 203 -6.87 11.98 -1.49
CA LEU A 203 -7.10 11.15 -0.31
C LEU A 203 -6.68 11.86 0.97
N PHE A 204 -5.57 12.61 0.94
CA PHE A 204 -5.13 13.42 2.07
C PHE A 204 -6.16 14.52 2.42
N LYS A 205 -6.65 15.28 1.43
CA LYS A 205 -7.69 16.30 1.64
C LYS A 205 -9.00 15.70 2.17
N TYR A 206 -9.39 14.55 1.63
CA TYR A 206 -10.56 13.83 2.11
C TYR A 206 -10.38 13.43 3.58
N ALA A 207 -9.23 12.85 3.94
CA ALA A 207 -8.94 12.46 5.32
C ALA A 207 -9.02 13.64 6.30
N LEU A 208 -8.48 14.81 5.92
CA LEU A 208 -8.63 16.04 6.71
C LEU A 208 -10.10 16.48 6.86
N SER A 209 -10.90 16.37 5.81
CA SER A 209 -12.32 16.77 5.85
C SER A 209 -13.17 15.91 6.79
N VAL A 210 -12.80 14.63 6.95
CA VAL A 210 -13.51 13.66 7.80
C VAL A 210 -13.00 13.71 9.24
N ASN A 211 -11.69 13.89 9.44
CA ASN A 211 -11.06 13.97 10.76
C ASN A 211 -10.89 15.44 11.21
N ARG A 212 -11.99 16.10 11.57
CA ARG A 212 -12.02 17.52 11.97
C ARG A 212 -11.02 17.87 13.10
N GLU A 213 -10.76 16.95 14.03
CA GLU A 213 -9.75 17.11 15.10
C GLU A 213 -8.30 17.08 14.58
N GLU A 214 -7.98 16.25 13.59
CA GLU A 214 -6.66 16.28 12.93
C GLU A 214 -6.51 17.52 12.05
N ALA A 215 -7.59 17.96 11.39
CA ALA A 215 -7.60 19.19 10.61
C ALA A 215 -7.30 20.44 11.46
N LEU A 216 -7.71 20.46 12.74
CA LEU A 216 -7.35 21.52 13.69
C LEU A 216 -5.87 21.46 14.11
N LYS A 217 -5.28 20.26 14.22
CA LYS A 217 -3.85 20.07 14.55
C LYS A 217 -2.91 20.44 13.40
N TYR A 218 -3.36 20.26 12.16
CA TYR A 218 -2.63 20.64 10.94
C TYR A 218 -3.16 21.94 10.32
N GLY A 219 -4.02 22.66 11.04
CA GLY A 219 -4.74 23.85 10.58
C GLY A 219 -3.89 25.12 10.57
N LYS A 220 -2.89 25.17 9.67
CA LYS A 220 -2.44 26.36 8.94
C LYS A 220 -1.77 25.86 7.65
N PHE A 221 -2.54 25.80 6.57
CA PHE A 221 -2.02 25.75 5.21
C PHE A 221 -2.59 26.95 4.45
#